data_AF-A0A724IUE9-F1
#
_entry.id   AF-A0A724IUE9-F1
#
_cell.length_a   1.000
_cell.length_b   1.000
_cell.length_c   1.000
_cell.angle_alpha   90.00
_cell.angle_beta   90.00
_cell.angle_gamma   90.00
#
_symmetry.space_group_name_H-M   'P 1'
#
loop_
_entity.id
_entity.type
_entity.pdbx_description
1 polymer ?
#
loop_
_entity_poly.entity_id
_entity_poly.type
_entity_poly.pdbx_seq_one_letter_code
_entity_poly.pdbx_strand_id
1 'polypeptide(L)'
;MNIDKRTLREVAEKATPGPWKVFSDIDTKTFSIHTPRDKRCENVIKWGGFDCQPNAEANAEFIAAFNPKVALALLDENIQLQREKDAIEAVALALRDDMQQAREQLAAAEKLNAVQQRSLDHRKFLLLSADEVQRDFAEALGCAGDNESIMEAIDDMKQRIAELESRTVNLSKLSVGEVMHMSGFSRDYADGWCAGNDNAIHEIRTAGIKVKES
;
A
#
# COMPACT_ATOMS: atom_id res chain seq x y z
N MET A 1 9.52 -32.47 -40.84
CA MET A 1 10.30 -33.72 -40.82
C MET A 1 10.63 -34.03 -39.36
N ASN A 2 10.20 -35.18 -38.83
CA ASN A 2 10.56 -35.60 -37.47
C ASN A 2 11.81 -36.48 -37.56
N ILE A 3 12.91 -36.06 -36.94
CA ILE A 3 14.15 -36.82 -36.93
C ILE A 3 14.15 -37.73 -35.71
N ASP A 4 14.21 -39.04 -35.93
CA ASP A 4 14.36 -40.00 -34.83
C ASP A 4 15.80 -39.97 -34.30
N LYS A 5 16.03 -39.12 -33.30
CA LYS A 5 17.34 -38.92 -32.66
C LYS A 5 17.86 -40.18 -31.97
N ARG A 6 16.97 -41.08 -31.51
CA ARG A 6 17.38 -42.33 -30.87
C ARG A 6 17.93 -43.29 -31.91
N THR A 7 17.19 -43.49 -32.99
CA THR A 7 17.66 -44.32 -34.11
C THR A 7 18.97 -43.78 -34.69
N LEU A 8 19.11 -42.45 -34.83
CA LEU A 8 20.37 -41.85 -35.28
C LEU A 8 21.55 -42.11 -34.34
N ARG A 9 21.32 -42.01 -33.02
CA ARG A 9 22.35 -42.33 -32.02
C ARG A 9 22.78 -43.78 -32.11
N GLU A 10 21.83 -44.71 -32.14
CA GLU A 10 22.11 -46.16 -32.20
C GLU A 10 22.90 -46.54 -33.47
N VAL A 11 22.60 -45.91 -34.61
CA VAL A 11 23.36 -46.12 -35.86
C VAL A 11 24.76 -45.51 -35.76
N ALA A 12 24.90 -44.32 -35.19
CA ALA A 12 26.21 -43.66 -35.03
C ALA A 12 27.13 -44.41 -34.04
N GLU A 13 26.60 -44.95 -32.94
CA GLU A 13 27.36 -45.76 -31.97
C GLU A 13 27.88 -47.08 -32.57
N LYS A 14 27.16 -47.66 -33.54
CA LYS A 14 27.55 -48.89 -34.24
C LYS A 14 28.55 -48.65 -35.37
N ALA A 15 28.63 -47.43 -35.90
CA ALA A 15 29.51 -47.08 -37.00
C ALA A 15 30.95 -46.84 -36.55
N THR A 16 31.91 -46.86 -37.48
CA THR A 16 33.31 -46.55 -37.21
C THR A 16 33.43 -45.12 -36.66
N PRO A 17 33.84 -44.88 -35.39
CA PRO A 17 33.63 -43.58 -34.74
C PRO A 17 34.29 -42.37 -35.41
N GLY A 18 35.47 -42.55 -36.00
CA GLY A 18 36.29 -41.46 -36.55
C GLY A 18 37.46 -41.06 -35.63
N PRO A 19 38.27 -40.06 -36.01
CA PRO A 19 38.07 -39.16 -37.16
C PRO A 19 38.20 -39.89 -38.50
N TRP A 20 37.48 -39.41 -39.50
CA TRP A 20 37.55 -39.88 -40.88
C TRP A 20 38.33 -38.86 -41.73
N LYS A 21 39.00 -39.33 -42.79
CA LYS A 21 39.73 -38.49 -43.75
C LYS A 21 39.38 -38.87 -45.17
N VAL A 22 39.43 -37.88 -46.05
CA VAL A 22 39.23 -38.08 -47.49
C VAL A 22 40.55 -38.52 -48.11
N PHE A 23 40.44 -39.52 -48.97
CA PHE A 23 41.46 -39.93 -49.92
C PHE A 23 40.95 -39.63 -51.34
N SER A 24 41.72 -38.85 -52.09
CA SER A 24 41.46 -38.56 -53.50
C SER A 24 42.62 -39.06 -54.36
N ASP A 25 42.27 -39.76 -55.43
CA ASP A 25 43.18 -40.17 -56.49
C ASP A 25 42.59 -39.75 -57.83
N ILE A 26 43.24 -38.76 -58.45
CA ILE A 26 42.78 -38.11 -59.69
C ILE A 26 42.93 -39.08 -60.87
N ASP A 27 43.97 -39.91 -60.88
CA ASP A 27 44.28 -40.80 -62.00
C ASP A 27 43.26 -41.94 -62.09
N THR A 28 42.82 -42.44 -60.93
CA THR A 28 41.80 -43.50 -60.85
C THR A 28 40.39 -42.97 -60.64
N LYS A 29 40.20 -41.64 -60.55
CA LYS A 29 38.94 -40.97 -60.17
C LYS A 29 38.32 -41.58 -58.91
N THR A 30 39.16 -41.91 -57.93
CA THR A 30 38.73 -42.54 -56.68
C THR A 30 38.67 -41.51 -55.58
N PHE A 31 37.46 -41.29 -55.04
CA PHE A 31 37.22 -40.51 -53.83
C PHE A 31 36.67 -41.45 -52.77
N SER A 32 37.36 -41.58 -51.64
CA SER A 32 37.02 -42.55 -50.59
C SER A 32 37.31 -41.98 -49.22
N ILE A 33 36.70 -42.57 -48.20
CA ILE A 33 36.84 -42.16 -46.80
C ILE A 33 37.60 -43.24 -46.06
N HIS A 34 38.62 -42.87 -45.30
CA HIS A 34 39.48 -43.79 -44.55
C HIS A 34 39.72 -43.32 -43.10
N THR A 35 40.29 -44.20 -42.28
CA THR A 35 40.80 -43.80 -40.97
C THR A 35 42.25 -43.26 -41.09
N PRO A 36 42.69 -42.30 -40.27
CA PRO A 36 44.02 -41.69 -40.41
C PRO A 36 45.22 -42.63 -40.28
N ARG A 37 45.03 -43.83 -39.70
CA ARG A 37 46.09 -44.81 -39.47
C ARG A 37 46.16 -45.89 -40.56
N ASP A 38 45.22 -45.88 -41.50
CA ASP A 38 45.15 -46.90 -42.53
C ASP A 38 46.19 -46.65 -43.63
N LYS A 39 47.04 -47.67 -43.89
CA LYS A 39 48.06 -47.69 -44.95
C LYS A 39 47.49 -48.40 -46.20
N ARG A 40 46.38 -47.87 -46.73
CA ARG A 40 45.72 -48.31 -47.98
C ARG A 40 44.97 -49.65 -47.92
N CYS A 41 44.64 -50.16 -46.74
CA CYS A 41 43.89 -51.41 -46.60
C CYS A 41 42.62 -51.17 -45.77
N GLU A 42 41.53 -50.87 -46.50
CA GLU A 42 40.11 -50.84 -46.11
C GLU A 42 39.49 -49.44 -45.93
N ASN A 43 39.00 -48.89 -47.05
CA ASN A 43 38.15 -47.69 -47.06
C ASN A 43 36.92 -47.90 -46.16
N VAL A 44 36.62 -46.92 -45.29
CA VAL A 44 35.37 -46.84 -44.52
C VAL A 44 34.18 -46.74 -45.49
N ILE A 45 34.31 -45.94 -46.55
CA ILE A 45 33.35 -45.82 -47.65
C ILE A 45 34.11 -45.68 -48.96
N LYS A 46 33.76 -46.51 -49.96
CA LYS A 46 34.20 -46.39 -51.35
C LYS A 46 32.97 -46.41 -52.26
N TRP A 47 32.43 -45.23 -52.58
CA TRP A 47 31.23 -45.10 -53.40
C TRP A 47 31.29 -43.84 -54.25
N GLY A 48 31.12 -44.00 -55.57
CA GLY A 48 31.21 -42.89 -56.54
C GLY A 48 29.96 -42.02 -56.64
N GLY A 49 28.96 -42.22 -55.78
CA GLY A 49 27.67 -41.54 -55.88
C GLY A 49 26.75 -42.11 -56.97
N PHE A 50 25.53 -41.58 -57.04
CA PHE A 50 24.54 -41.89 -58.10
C PHE A 50 24.58 -40.89 -59.26
N ASP A 51 25.40 -39.85 -59.15
CA ASP A 51 25.51 -38.72 -60.08
C ASP A 51 26.62 -38.91 -61.12
N CYS A 52 27.21 -40.10 -61.21
CA CYS A 52 28.35 -40.42 -62.06
C CYS A 52 29.66 -39.70 -61.68
N GLN A 53 29.85 -39.38 -60.38
CA GLN A 53 31.05 -38.81 -59.76
C GLN A 53 31.33 -37.29 -59.79
N PRO A 54 30.53 -36.37 -60.39
CA PRO A 54 30.81 -34.93 -60.32
C PRO A 54 30.97 -34.38 -58.91
N ASN A 55 30.20 -34.89 -57.92
CA ASN A 55 30.26 -34.43 -56.53
C ASN A 55 30.99 -35.39 -55.59
N ALA A 56 31.69 -36.40 -56.12
CA ALA A 56 32.24 -37.48 -55.31
C ALA A 56 33.25 -36.99 -54.25
N GLU A 57 34.08 -36.00 -54.58
CA GLU A 57 35.02 -35.38 -53.63
C GLU A 57 34.28 -34.64 -52.51
N ALA A 58 33.35 -33.74 -52.86
CA ALA A 58 32.56 -32.96 -51.89
C ALA A 58 31.70 -33.85 -50.98
N ASN A 59 31.13 -34.93 -51.52
CA ASN A 59 30.38 -35.92 -50.73
C ASN A 59 31.28 -36.65 -49.73
N ALA A 60 32.50 -37.04 -50.15
CA ALA A 60 33.46 -37.67 -49.27
C ALA A 60 33.92 -36.72 -48.16
N GLU A 61 34.17 -35.46 -48.48
CA GLU A 61 34.51 -34.41 -47.51
C GLU A 61 33.40 -34.19 -46.49
N PHE A 62 32.16 -34.04 -46.95
CA PHE A 62 31.00 -33.85 -46.08
C PHE A 62 30.83 -35.02 -45.10
N ILE A 63 30.85 -36.25 -45.60
CA ILE A 63 30.66 -37.45 -44.77
C ILE A 63 31.86 -37.65 -43.81
N ALA A 64 33.08 -37.37 -44.25
CA ALA A 64 34.26 -37.44 -43.38
C ALA A 64 34.22 -36.41 -42.24
N ALA A 65 33.76 -35.19 -42.54
CA ALA A 65 33.54 -34.13 -41.55
C ALA A 65 32.38 -34.48 -40.60
N PHE A 66 31.27 -35.00 -41.13
CA PHE A 66 30.10 -35.45 -40.36
C PHE A 66 30.19 -36.94 -40.00
N ASN A 67 31.34 -37.36 -39.48
CA ASN A 67 31.54 -38.74 -39.03
C ASN A 67 30.72 -39.05 -37.75
N PRO A 68 30.59 -40.32 -37.35
CA PRO A 68 29.75 -40.71 -36.22
C PRO A 68 30.11 -40.03 -34.90
N LYS A 69 31.40 -39.77 -34.62
CA LYS A 69 31.82 -39.02 -33.44
C LYS A 69 31.25 -37.60 -33.43
N VAL A 70 31.25 -36.91 -34.57
CA VAL A 70 30.67 -35.55 -34.69
C VAL A 70 29.15 -35.60 -34.55
N ALA A 71 28.50 -36.59 -35.19
CA ALA A 71 27.05 -36.76 -35.07
C ALA A 71 26.60 -37.00 -33.61
N LEU A 72 27.32 -37.84 -32.86
CA LEU A 72 27.05 -38.09 -31.44
C LEU A 72 27.25 -36.83 -30.58
N ALA A 73 28.33 -36.08 -30.81
CA ALA A 73 28.58 -34.83 -30.10
C ALA A 73 27.45 -33.80 -30.32
N LEU A 74 26.99 -33.64 -31.58
CA LEU A 74 25.87 -32.75 -31.90
C LEU A 74 24.54 -33.23 -31.28
N LEU A 75 24.33 -34.55 -31.19
CA LEU A 75 23.16 -35.10 -30.51
C LEU A 75 23.21 -34.86 -28.99
N ASP A 76 24.38 -34.95 -28.37
CA ASP A 76 24.58 -34.61 -26.95
C ASP A 76 24.31 -33.13 -26.70
N GLU A 77 24.88 -32.24 -27.52
CA GLU A 77 24.62 -30.79 -27.46
C GLU A 77 23.13 -30.48 -27.63
N ASN A 78 22.45 -31.16 -28.56
CA ASN A 78 21.03 -30.96 -28.77
C ASN A 78 20.17 -31.38 -27.56
N ILE A 79 20.54 -32.48 -26.89
CA ILE A 79 19.88 -32.91 -25.65
C ILE A 79 20.14 -31.90 -24.53
N GLN A 80 21.37 -31.39 -24.42
CA GLN A 80 21.72 -30.38 -23.43
C GLN A 80 20.91 -29.09 -23.65
N LEU A 81 20.84 -28.60 -24.88
CA LEU A 81 20.04 -27.41 -25.25
C LEU A 81 18.55 -27.62 -24.95
N GLN A 82 18.02 -28.82 -25.18
CA GLN A 82 16.62 -29.12 -24.85
C GLN A 82 16.38 -29.04 -23.33
N ARG A 83 17.29 -29.59 -22.52
CA ARG A 83 17.19 -29.51 -21.05
C ARG A 83 17.28 -28.08 -20.54
N GLU A 84 18.20 -27.29 -21.08
CA GLU A 84 18.34 -25.88 -20.73
C GLU A 84 17.10 -25.07 -21.13
N LYS A 85 16.54 -25.33 -22.32
CA LYS A 85 15.29 -24.73 -22.75
C LYS A 85 14.16 -25.05 -21.77
N ASP A 86 13.97 -26.33 -21.44
CA ASP A 86 12.90 -26.76 -20.52
C ASP A 86 13.09 -26.15 -19.12
N ALA A 87 14.33 -26.02 -18.64
CA ALA A 87 14.65 -25.35 -17.38
C ALA A 87 14.33 -23.85 -17.41
N ILE A 88 14.69 -23.16 -18.49
CA ILE A 88 14.36 -21.73 -18.69
C ILE A 88 12.86 -21.53 -18.76
N GLU A 89 12.12 -22.39 -19.47
CA GLU A 89 10.66 -22.33 -19.54
C GLU A 89 10.03 -22.53 -18.16
N ALA A 90 10.53 -23.46 -17.35
CA ALA A 90 10.07 -23.66 -15.98
C ALA A 90 10.32 -22.43 -15.09
N VAL A 91 11.51 -21.82 -15.17
CA VAL A 91 11.85 -20.60 -14.42
C VAL A 91 10.98 -19.41 -14.88
N ALA A 92 10.74 -19.28 -16.19
CA ALA A 92 9.89 -18.21 -16.72
C ALA A 92 8.43 -18.34 -16.28
N LEU A 93 7.92 -19.56 -16.13
CA LEU A 93 6.59 -19.83 -15.57
C LEU A 93 6.53 -19.46 -14.08
N ALA A 94 7.50 -19.90 -13.28
CA ALA A 94 7.56 -19.55 -11.86
C ALA A 94 7.64 -18.02 -11.65
N LEU A 95 8.49 -17.33 -12.43
CA LEU A 95 8.61 -15.87 -12.35
C LEU A 95 7.30 -15.16 -12.74
N ARG A 96 6.57 -15.70 -13.72
CA ARG A 96 5.26 -15.15 -14.10
C ARG A 96 4.26 -15.27 -12.95
N ASP A 97 4.24 -16.41 -12.27
CA ASP A 97 3.35 -16.65 -11.13
C ASP A 97 3.71 -15.73 -9.95
N ASP A 98 5.00 -15.59 -9.64
CA ASP A 98 5.49 -14.67 -8.59
C ASP A 98 5.13 -13.21 -8.91
N MET A 99 5.30 -12.78 -10.17
CA MET A 99 4.92 -11.44 -10.61
C MET A 99 3.41 -11.20 -10.49
N GLN A 100 2.59 -12.22 -10.75
CA GLN A 100 1.14 -12.13 -10.60
C GLN A 100 0.75 -11.98 -9.13
N GLN A 101 1.33 -12.80 -8.24
CA GLN A 101 1.11 -12.71 -6.80
C GLN A 101 1.55 -11.36 -6.23
N ALA A 102 2.71 -10.85 -6.65
CA ALA A 102 3.21 -9.54 -6.22
C ALA A 102 2.25 -8.40 -6.63
N ARG A 103 1.65 -8.47 -7.83
CA ARG A 103 0.63 -7.50 -8.27
C ARG A 103 -0.64 -7.55 -7.44
N GLU A 104 -1.09 -8.75 -7.05
CA GLU A 104 -2.26 -8.92 -6.19
C GLU A 104 -2.02 -8.37 -4.79
N GLN A 105 -0.85 -8.62 -4.21
CA GLN A 105 -0.43 -8.05 -2.93
C GLN A 105 -0.35 -6.53 -2.99
N LEU A 106 0.22 -5.98 -4.08
CA LEU A 106 0.30 -4.52 -4.29
C LEU A 106 -1.10 -3.90 -4.34
N ALA A 107 -2.02 -4.48 -5.13
CA ALA A 107 -3.39 -3.99 -5.23
C ALA A 107 -4.15 -4.06 -3.89
N ALA A 108 -3.89 -5.08 -3.06
CA ALA A 108 -4.46 -5.19 -1.73
C ALA A 108 -3.90 -4.10 -0.78
N ALA A 109 -2.59 -3.86 -0.82
CA ALA A 109 -1.92 -2.83 -0.04
C ALA A 109 -2.40 -1.42 -0.43
N GLU A 110 -2.56 -1.14 -1.72
CA GLU A 110 -3.10 0.13 -2.23
C GLU A 110 -4.52 0.39 -1.71
N LYS A 111 -5.39 -0.62 -1.70
CA LYS A 111 -6.74 -0.51 -1.12
C LYS A 111 -6.69 -0.19 0.37
N LEU A 112 -5.83 -0.85 1.13
CA LEU A 112 -5.69 -0.60 2.57
C LEU A 112 -5.20 0.83 2.83
N ASN A 113 -4.19 1.29 2.09
CA ASN A 113 -3.69 2.66 2.17
C ASN A 113 -4.76 3.69 1.86
N ALA A 114 -5.61 3.45 0.84
CA ALA A 114 -6.72 4.34 0.52
C ALA A 114 -7.75 4.44 1.66
N VAL A 115 -8.07 3.31 2.32
CA VAL A 115 -8.96 3.31 3.50
C VAL A 115 -8.32 4.06 4.67
N GLN A 116 -7.03 3.83 4.93
CA GLN A 116 -6.30 4.51 5.98
C GLN A 116 -6.24 6.03 5.74
N GLN A 117 -6.00 6.46 4.49
CA GLN A 117 -6.00 7.88 4.14
C GLN A 117 -7.36 8.53 4.41
N ARG A 118 -8.46 7.87 4.04
CA ARG A 118 -9.82 8.37 4.35
C ARG A 118 -10.06 8.51 5.86
N SER A 119 -9.56 7.56 6.66
CA SER A 119 -9.64 7.64 8.11
C SER A 119 -8.84 8.81 8.68
N LEU A 120 -7.63 9.05 8.14
CA LEU A 120 -6.81 10.21 8.50
C LEU A 120 -7.49 11.53 8.15
N ASP A 121 -8.05 11.64 6.95
CA ASP A 121 -8.75 12.84 6.49
C ASP A 121 -9.98 13.12 7.36
N HIS A 122 -10.76 12.09 7.68
CA HIS A 122 -11.90 12.22 8.59
C HIS A 122 -11.46 12.66 10.00
N ARG A 123 -10.39 12.06 10.54
CA ARG A 123 -9.85 12.45 11.84
C ARG A 123 -9.37 13.89 11.84
N LYS A 124 -8.71 14.34 10.77
CA LYS A 124 -8.28 15.73 10.61
C LYS A 124 -9.47 16.68 10.60
N PHE A 125 -10.55 16.33 9.89
CA PHE A 125 -11.79 17.10 9.92
C PHE A 125 -12.37 17.22 11.33
N LEU A 126 -12.46 16.11 12.08
CA LEU A 126 -12.96 16.12 13.46
C LEU A 126 -12.11 17.01 14.37
N LEU A 127 -10.78 16.95 14.25
CA LEU A 127 -9.88 17.81 15.03
C LEU A 127 -10.08 19.30 14.70
N LEU A 128 -10.18 19.65 13.42
CA LEU A 128 -10.43 21.04 13.01
C LEU A 128 -11.78 21.56 13.53
N SER A 129 -12.82 20.73 13.48
CA SER A 129 -14.14 21.09 14.01
C SER A 129 -14.13 21.20 15.53
N ALA A 130 -13.39 20.35 16.24
CA ALA A 130 -13.25 20.45 17.69
C ALA A 130 -12.50 21.72 18.12
N ASP A 131 -11.40 22.06 17.42
CA ASP A 131 -10.65 23.30 17.65
C ASP A 131 -11.53 24.55 17.40
N GLU A 132 -12.39 24.51 16.36
CA GLU A 132 -13.34 25.59 16.08
C GLU A 132 -14.34 25.77 17.23
N VAL A 133 -14.96 24.69 17.68
CA VAL A 133 -15.89 24.70 18.82
C VAL A 133 -15.20 25.20 20.10
N GLN A 134 -13.96 24.77 20.37
CA GLN A 134 -13.20 25.23 21.53
C GLN A 134 -12.92 26.74 21.46
N ARG A 135 -12.56 27.26 20.28
CA ARG A 135 -12.35 28.71 20.11
C ARG A 135 -13.63 29.51 20.34
N ASP A 136 -14.76 29.04 19.81
CA ASP A 136 -16.05 29.72 20.00
C ASP A 136 -16.44 29.77 21.48
N PHE A 137 -16.24 28.68 22.21
CA PHE A 137 -16.44 28.67 23.67
C PHE A 137 -15.49 29.64 24.38
N ALA A 138 -14.20 29.59 24.07
CA ALA A 138 -13.23 30.46 24.71
C ALA A 138 -13.50 31.95 24.46
N GLU A 139 -13.90 32.31 23.24
CA GLU A 139 -14.32 33.67 22.87
C GLU A 139 -15.56 34.10 23.67
N ALA A 140 -16.59 33.25 23.73
CA ALA A 140 -17.81 33.54 24.49
C ALA A 140 -17.56 33.70 25.99
N LEU A 141 -16.62 32.94 26.54
CA LEU A 141 -16.24 32.98 27.96
C LEU A 141 -15.16 34.04 28.26
N GLY A 142 -14.52 34.62 27.24
CA GLY A 142 -13.43 35.57 27.38
C GLY A 142 -12.17 34.97 28.01
N CYS A 143 -11.89 33.69 27.75
CA CYS A 143 -10.77 32.94 28.34
C CYS A 143 -9.83 32.35 27.26
N ALA A 144 -8.81 31.61 27.66
CA ALA A 144 -7.93 30.93 26.72
C ALA A 144 -8.60 29.69 26.09
N GLY A 145 -8.13 29.30 24.91
CA GLY A 145 -8.72 28.26 24.05
C GLY A 145 -8.55 26.81 24.52
N ASP A 146 -7.95 26.58 25.69
CA ASP A 146 -7.75 25.26 26.25
C ASP A 146 -8.89 24.85 27.19
N ASN A 147 -9.12 23.54 27.30
CA ASN A 147 -10.20 22.99 28.11
C ASN A 147 -10.10 23.38 29.58
N GLU A 148 -8.88 23.55 30.11
CA GLU A 148 -8.65 23.88 31.52
C GLU A 148 -9.17 25.30 31.81
N SER A 149 -8.77 26.27 31.00
CA SER A 149 -9.24 27.66 31.08
C SER A 149 -10.75 27.79 30.87
N ILE A 150 -11.32 27.05 29.91
CA ILE A 150 -12.76 27.02 29.66
C ILE A 150 -13.52 26.48 30.89
N MET A 151 -13.03 25.40 31.49
CA MET A 151 -13.66 24.82 32.69
C MET A 151 -13.55 25.77 33.89
N GLU A 152 -12.39 26.41 34.09
CA GLU A 152 -12.19 27.39 35.14
C GLU A 152 -13.15 28.58 34.99
N ALA A 153 -13.28 29.14 33.78
CA ALA A 153 -14.22 30.23 33.51
C ALA A 153 -15.68 29.84 33.81
N ILE A 154 -16.07 28.62 33.45
CA ILE A 154 -17.41 28.10 33.76
C ILE A 154 -17.63 28.01 35.27
N ASP A 155 -16.64 27.53 36.02
CA ASP A 155 -16.76 27.38 37.46
C ASP A 155 -16.77 28.73 38.19
N ASP A 156 -15.99 29.71 37.72
CA ASP A 156 -16.04 31.10 38.17
C ASP A 156 -17.43 31.72 37.96
N MET A 157 -18.03 31.49 36.79
CA MET A 157 -19.39 31.95 36.51
C MET A 157 -20.44 31.29 37.39
N LYS A 158 -20.34 29.98 37.62
CA LYS A 158 -21.22 29.28 38.57
C LYS A 158 -21.09 29.85 39.98
N GLN A 159 -19.86 30.11 40.42
CA GLN A 159 -19.62 30.71 41.73
C GLN A 159 -20.21 32.12 41.82
N ARG A 160 -20.06 32.94 40.76
CA ARG A 160 -20.67 34.27 40.69
C ARG A 160 -22.19 34.23 40.72
N ILE A 161 -22.81 33.28 40.02
CA ILE A 161 -24.27 33.08 40.07
C ILE A 161 -24.69 32.72 41.50
N ALA A 162 -24.02 31.76 42.14
CA ALA A 162 -24.32 31.36 43.52
C ALA A 162 -24.15 32.53 44.51
N GLU A 163 -23.10 33.35 44.35
CA GLU A 163 -22.90 34.57 45.12
C GLU A 163 -24.09 35.53 44.93
N LEU A 164 -24.47 35.82 43.68
CA LEU A 164 -25.57 36.73 43.36
C LEU A 164 -26.92 36.22 43.88
N GLU A 165 -27.19 34.92 43.76
CA GLU A 165 -28.40 34.27 44.30
C GLU A 165 -28.44 34.27 45.85
N SER A 166 -27.28 34.40 46.51
CA SER A 166 -27.20 34.53 47.96
C SER A 166 -27.42 35.96 48.46
N ARG A 167 -27.24 36.98 47.60
CA ARG A 167 -27.35 38.39 47.99
C ARG A 167 -28.76 38.72 48.46
N THR A 168 -28.80 39.54 49.51
CA THR A 168 -30.04 40.02 50.12
C THR A 168 -30.04 41.54 50.08
N VAL A 169 -31.13 42.13 49.61
CA VAL A 169 -31.36 43.58 49.63
C VAL A 169 -31.85 43.97 51.02
N ASN A 170 -31.24 45.00 51.61
CA ASN A 170 -31.72 45.56 52.87
C ASN A 170 -32.71 46.69 52.56
N LEU A 171 -33.92 46.58 53.09
CA LEU A 171 -34.92 47.63 53.01
C LEU A 171 -35.43 47.94 54.41
N SER A 172 -35.30 49.21 54.82
CA SER A 172 -35.76 49.64 56.13
C SER A 172 -37.28 49.54 56.24
N LYS A 173 -37.79 48.92 57.30
CA LYS A 173 -39.23 48.81 57.55
C LYS A 173 -39.61 49.59 58.80
N LEU A 174 -39.96 50.84 58.56
CA LEU A 174 -40.34 51.79 59.59
C LEU A 174 -41.84 51.72 59.83
N SER A 175 -42.23 51.86 61.09
CA SER A 175 -43.63 52.07 61.45
C SER A 175 -44.08 53.48 61.04
N VAL A 176 -45.39 53.64 60.87
CA VAL A 176 -46.04 54.93 60.55
C VAL A 176 -45.60 56.03 61.53
N GLY A 177 -45.48 55.70 62.83
CA GLY A 177 -45.04 56.63 63.87
C GLY A 177 -43.59 57.09 63.69
N GLU A 178 -42.68 56.19 63.32
CA GLU A 178 -41.27 56.53 63.04
C GLU A 178 -41.14 57.40 61.79
N VAL A 179 -41.91 57.10 60.74
CA VAL A 179 -41.94 57.91 59.51
C VAL A 179 -42.49 59.31 59.80
N MET A 180 -43.58 59.43 60.57
CA MET A 180 -44.10 60.73 61.00
C MET A 180 -43.06 61.53 61.79
N HIS A 181 -42.35 60.88 62.72
CA HIS A 181 -41.35 61.53 63.54
C HIS A 181 -40.14 62.04 62.73
N MET A 182 -39.63 61.22 61.80
CA MET A 182 -38.46 61.59 61.00
C MET A 182 -38.77 62.60 59.89
N SER A 183 -39.97 62.49 59.30
CA SER A 183 -40.32 63.29 58.13
C SER A 183 -41.01 64.61 58.49
N GLY A 184 -41.64 64.69 59.66
CA GLY A 184 -42.41 65.86 60.11
C GLY A 184 -43.74 66.04 59.37
N PHE A 185 -44.14 65.10 58.53
CA PHE A 185 -45.39 65.15 57.74
C PHE A 185 -46.58 64.49 58.45
N SER A 186 -47.76 64.62 57.83
CA SER A 186 -49.02 64.08 58.35
C SER A 186 -49.04 62.55 58.39
N ARG A 187 -49.98 62.00 59.16
CA ARG A 187 -50.22 60.56 59.21
C ARG A 187 -50.52 59.96 57.83
N ASP A 188 -51.34 60.63 57.02
CA ASP A 188 -51.70 60.17 55.68
C ASP A 188 -50.47 60.01 54.76
N TYR A 189 -49.49 60.92 54.88
CA TYR A 189 -48.22 60.80 54.17
C TYR A 189 -47.43 59.56 54.63
N ALA A 190 -47.34 59.35 55.96
CA ALA A 190 -46.60 58.23 56.53
C ALA A 190 -47.24 56.86 56.20
N ASP A 191 -48.58 56.77 56.20
CA ASP A 191 -49.31 55.57 55.78
C ASP A 191 -49.06 55.28 54.28
N GLY A 192 -49.07 56.31 53.43
CA GLY A 192 -48.73 56.18 52.01
C GLY A 192 -47.29 55.72 51.77
N TRP A 193 -46.33 56.24 52.55
CA TRP A 193 -44.93 55.80 52.49
C TRP A 193 -44.79 54.32 52.87
N CYS A 194 -45.43 53.88 53.97
CA CYS A 194 -45.37 52.49 54.43
C CYS A 194 -45.99 51.52 53.41
N ALA A 195 -47.15 51.87 52.85
CA ALA A 195 -47.79 51.07 51.80
C ALA A 195 -46.93 50.98 50.53
N GLY A 196 -46.29 52.08 50.13
CA GLY A 196 -45.33 52.08 49.02
C GLY A 196 -44.11 51.21 49.30
N ASN A 197 -43.60 51.24 50.53
CA ASN A 197 -42.47 50.43 50.98
C ASN A 197 -42.80 48.92 50.99
N ASP A 198 -43.97 48.54 51.51
CA ASP A 198 -44.44 47.15 51.48
C ASP A 198 -44.67 46.63 50.06
N ASN A 199 -45.22 47.47 49.18
CA ASN A 199 -45.35 47.14 47.76
C ASN A 199 -43.98 46.94 47.11
N ALA A 200 -43.00 47.79 47.41
CA ALA A 200 -41.63 47.62 46.91
C ALA A 200 -41.00 46.30 47.39
N ILE A 201 -41.16 45.95 48.67
CA ILE A 201 -40.68 44.66 49.22
C ILE A 201 -41.35 43.49 48.50
N HIS A 202 -42.66 43.56 48.28
CA HIS A 202 -43.42 42.53 47.56
C HIS A 202 -42.90 42.31 46.14
N GLU A 203 -42.73 43.39 45.37
CA GLU A 203 -42.24 43.32 44.00
C GLU A 203 -40.81 42.77 43.93
N ILE A 204 -39.93 43.18 44.85
CA ILE A 204 -38.55 42.67 44.90
C ILE A 204 -38.53 41.16 45.20
N ARG A 205 -39.37 40.68 46.13
CA ARG A 205 -39.50 39.25 46.44
C ARG A 205 -40.11 38.46 45.28
N THR A 206 -41.09 39.04 44.59
CA THR A 206 -41.73 38.44 43.40
C THR A 206 -40.73 38.26 42.26
N ALA A 207 -39.77 39.18 42.14
CA ALA A 207 -38.63 39.06 41.23
C ALA A 207 -37.58 38.01 41.68
N GLY A 208 -37.81 37.28 42.78
CA GLY A 208 -36.93 36.24 43.30
C GLY A 208 -35.74 36.76 44.11
N ILE A 209 -35.71 38.06 44.45
CA ILE A 209 -34.60 38.67 45.19
C ILE A 209 -34.90 38.59 46.69
N LYS A 210 -33.91 38.12 47.46
CA LYS A 210 -34.03 38.06 48.93
C LYS A 210 -34.05 39.48 49.50
N VAL A 211 -34.97 39.74 50.44
CA VAL A 211 -35.08 41.04 51.14
C VAL A 211 -35.02 40.84 52.64
N LYS A 212 -34.11 41.57 53.29
CA LYS A 212 -34.04 41.72 54.74
C LYS A 212 -34.74 43.03 55.13
N GLU A 213 -35.79 42.89 55.94
CA GLU A 213 -36.48 44.00 56.57
C GLU A 213 -35.72 44.37 57.84
N SER A 214 -35.32 45.64 58.00
CA SER A 214 -34.55 46.13 59.15
C SER A 214 -35.12 47.39 59.75
#